data_AF-A0A534Y888-F1
#
_entry.id   AF-A0A534Y888-F1
#
_cell.length_a   1.000
_cell.length_b   1.000
_cell.length_c   1.000
_cell.angle_alpha   90.00
_cell.angle_beta   90.00
_cell.angle_gamma   90.00
#
_symmetry.space_group_name_H-M   'P 1'
#
loop_
_entity.id
_entity.type
_entity.pdbx_description
1 polymer ?
#
loop_
_entity_poly.entity_id
_entity_poly.type
_entity_poly.pdbx_seq_one_letter_code
_entity_poly.pdbx_strand_id
1 'polypeptide(L)' 'MWKVPAGLDAIQKGFGINLAKSNGDASNELPVPGTFVLGADGRIAFSYVNADWRERLEPAGIIRALERLGRDE' A
#
# COMPACT_ATOMS: atom_id res chain seq x y z
N MET A 1 -4.81 6.63 -4.71
CA MET A 1 -4.74 7.33 -3.42
C MET A 1 -6.02 7.02 -2.65
N TRP A 2 -5.92 6.78 -1.35
CA TRP A 2 -7.07 6.58 -0.48
C TRP A 2 -7.43 7.90 0.19
N LYS A 3 -8.70 8.33 0.08
CA LYS A 3 -9.15 9.59 0.67
C LYS A 3 -9.62 9.36 2.09
N VAL A 4 -9.05 10.12 3.02
CA VAL A 4 -9.43 10.07 4.43
C VAL A 4 -10.89 10.55 4.57
N PRO A 5 -11.77 9.79 5.26
CA PRO A 5 -13.15 10.20 5.50
C PRO A 5 -13.25 11.57 6.20
N ALA A 6 -14.27 12.34 5.82
CA ALA A 6 -14.53 13.64 6.44
C ALA A 6 -14.68 13.51 7.97
N GLY A 7 -14.08 14.44 8.72
CA GLY A 7 -14.09 14.45 10.19
C GLY A 7 -12.99 13.63 10.86
N LEU A 8 -12.36 12.66 10.17
CA LEU A 8 -11.27 11.88 10.73
C LEU A 8 -9.98 12.70 10.93
N ASP A 9 -9.75 13.72 10.09
CA ASP A 9 -8.61 14.65 10.21
C ASP A 9 -8.56 15.37 11.56
N ALA A 10 -9.71 15.83 12.08
CA ALA A 10 -9.77 16.49 13.38
C ALA A 10 -9.38 15.54 14.52
N ILE A 11 -9.84 14.29 14.46
CA ILE A 11 -9.50 13.24 15.42
C ILE A 11 -8.00 12.92 15.34
N GLN A 12 -7.47 12.72 14.13
CA GLN A 12 -6.06 12.43 13.87
C GLN A 12 -5.13 13.53 14.41
N LYS A 13 -5.49 14.80 14.20
CA LYS A 13 -4.75 15.95 14.75
C LYS A 13 -4.73 15.93 16.28
N GLY A 14 -5.81 15.50 16.94
CA GLY A 14 -5.83 15.27 18.39
C GLY A 14 -4.82 14.23 18.87
N PHE A 15 -4.45 13.27 18.00
CA PHE A 15 -3.39 12.29 18.24
C PHE A 15 -2.02 12.73 17.70
N GLY A 16 -1.85 13.98 17.27
CA GLY A 16 -0.60 14.52 16.72
C GLY A 16 -0.31 14.12 15.27
N ILE A 17 -1.26 13.50 14.58
CA ILE A 17 -1.14 13.13 13.17
C ILE A 17 -1.65 14.28 12.31
N ASN A 18 -0.76 14.92 11.54
CA ASN A 18 -1.10 16.01 10.62
C ASN A 18 -0.71 15.62 9.19
N LEU A 19 -1.67 15.04 8.46
CA LEU A 19 -1.43 14.55 7.10
C LEU A 19 -1.10 15.68 6.12
N ALA A 20 -1.74 16.85 6.24
CA ALA A 20 -1.42 17.98 5.37
C ALA A 20 0.05 18.41 5.51
N LYS A 21 0.58 18.42 6.75
CA LYS A 21 1.99 18.70 7.00
C LYS A 21 2.90 17.59 6.46
N SER A 22 2.52 16.33 6.62
CA SER A 22 3.30 15.18 6.15
C SER A 22 3.34 15.06 4.63
N ASN A 23 2.22 15.34 3.96
CA ASN A 23 2.07 15.26 2.50
C ASN A 23 2.61 16.52 1.81
N GLY A 24 2.63 17.66 2.48
CA GLY A 24 2.98 18.95 1.88
C GLY A 24 1.85 19.56 1.05
N ASP A 25 0.62 19.09 1.20
CA ASP A 25 -0.57 19.60 0.51
C ASP A 25 -1.84 19.48 1.38
N ALA A 26 -2.99 19.90 0.87
CA ALA A 26 -4.28 19.81 1.56
C ALA A 26 -5.12 18.61 1.13
N SER A 27 -4.53 17.60 0.47
CA SER A 27 -5.27 16.48 -0.12
C SER A 27 -5.95 15.60 0.93
N ASN A 28 -5.32 15.44 2.11
CA ASN A 28 -5.68 14.45 3.12
C ASN A 28 -5.86 13.05 2.50
N GLU A 29 -4.87 12.66 1.70
CA GLU A 29 -4.82 11.38 1.05
C GLU A 29 -3.68 10.51 1.60
N LEU A 30 -3.89 9.21 1.57
CA LEU A 30 -2.85 8.22 1.88
C LEU A 30 -2.48 7.45 0.61
N PRO A 31 -1.19 7.10 0.45
CA PRO A 31 -0.76 6.23 -0.63
C PRO A 31 -1.44 4.86 -0.49
N VAL A 32 -1.88 4.32 -1.61
CA VAL A 32 -2.41 2.95 -1.68
C VAL A 32 -1.23 1.99 -1.63
N PRO A 33 -1.18 1.04 -0.69
CA PRO A 33 -0.10 0.06 -0.62
C PRO A 33 -0.17 -0.88 -1.83
N GLY A 34 0.99 -1.16 -2.42
CA GLY A 34 1.15 -2.16 -3.47
C GLY A 34 2.28 -3.13 -3.13
N THR A 35 2.10 -4.39 -3.48
CA THR A 35 3.14 -5.41 -3.42
C THR A 35 3.30 -6.01 -4.81
N PHE A 36 4.53 -6.00 -5.32
CA PHE A 36 4.85 -6.51 -6.65
C PHE A 36 6.02 -7.50 -6.52
N VAL A 37 5.92 -8.63 -7.20
CA VAL A 37 7.03 -9.58 -7.37
C VAL A 37 7.46 -9.51 -8.83
N LEU A 38 8.75 -9.29 -9.05
CA LEU A 38 9.34 -9.19 -10.38
C LEU A 38 10.15 -10.45 -10.69
N GLY A 39 10.04 -10.94 -11.91
CA GLY A 39 10.95 -11.92 -12.48
C GLY A 39 12.34 -11.33 -12.74
N ALA A 40 13.33 -12.20 -12.95
CA ALA A 40 14.69 -11.77 -13.30
C ALA A 40 14.74 -11.01 -14.64
N ASP A 41 13.74 -11.19 -15.51
CA ASP A 41 13.56 -10.44 -16.75
C ASP A 41 12.97 -9.03 -16.56
N GLY A 42 12.72 -8.63 -15.31
CA GLY A 42 12.16 -7.34 -14.95
C GLY A 42 10.64 -7.22 -15.15
N ARG A 43 9.93 -8.30 -15.48
CA ARG A 43 8.47 -8.30 -15.63
C ARG A 43 7.77 -8.58 -14.31
N ILE A 44 6.59 -7.98 -14.12
CA ILE A 44 5.75 -8.25 -12.94
C ILE A 44 5.14 -9.65 -13.10
N ALA A 45 5.49 -10.56 -12.19
CA ALA A 45 4.95 -11.91 -12.12
C ALA A 45 3.72 -11.99 -11.19
N PHE A 46 3.66 -11.10 -10.20
CA PHE A 46 2.54 -11.03 -9.26
C PHE A 46 2.36 -9.58 -8.77
N SER A 47 1.11 -9.18 -8.57
CA SER A 47 0.75 -7.90 -7.97
C SER A 47 -0.41 -8.05 -6.98
N TYR A 48 -0.36 -7.25 -5.92
CA TYR A 48 -1.43 -7.06 -4.97
C TYR A 48 -1.57 -5.58 -4.66
N VAL A 49 -2.79 -5.05 -4.76
CA VAL A 49 -3.13 -3.66 -4.48
C VAL A 49 -4.48 -3.65 -3.78
N ASN A 50 -4.59 -2.92 -2.66
CA ASN A 50 -5.84 -2.77 -1.94
C ASN A 50 -6.08 -1.30 -1.59
N ALA A 51 -7.27 -0.80 -1.94
CA ALA A 51 -7.64 0.58 -1.71
C ALA A 51 -7.69 0.94 -0.21
N ASP A 52 -8.00 -0.02 0.67
CA ASP A 52 -7.84 0.19 2.11
C ASP A 52 -6.35 0.16 2.46
N TRP A 53 -5.81 1.32 2.82
CA TRP A 53 -4.39 1.49 3.15
C TRP A 53 -3.91 0.67 4.35
N ARG A 54 -4.85 0.16 5.17
CA ARG A 54 -4.56 -0.68 6.33
C ARG A 54 -4.36 -2.15 5.94
N GLU A 55 -4.85 -2.56 4.78
CA GLU A 55 -4.76 -3.93 4.31
C GLU A 55 -3.53 -4.09 3.41
N ARG A 56 -2.64 -4.99 3.82
CA ARG A 56 -1.43 -5.35 3.06
C ARG A 56 -1.48 -6.83 2.72
N LEU A 57 -0.70 -7.22 1.71
CA LEU A 57 -0.51 -8.64 1.45
C LEU A 57 0.21 -9.27 2.65
N GLU A 58 -0.34 -10.38 3.14
CA GLU A 58 0.33 -11.17 4.17
C GLU A 58 1.70 -11.69 3.66
N PRO A 59 2.76 -11.70 4.48
CA PRO A 59 4.09 -12.15 4.06
C PRO A 59 4.08 -13.54 3.42
N ALA A 60 3.25 -14.45 3.92
CA ALA A 60 3.10 -15.79 3.34
C ALA A 60 2.58 -15.76 1.89
N GLY A 61 1.79 -14.75 1.51
CA GLY A 61 1.36 -14.51 0.13
C GLY A 61 2.53 -14.14 -0.78
N ILE A 62 3.49 -13.35 -0.28
CA ILE A 62 4.72 -12.99 -1.01
C ILE A 62 5.56 -14.24 -1.26
N ILE A 63 5.78 -15.06 -0.23
CA ILE A 63 6.56 -16.30 -0.35
C ILE A 63 5.93 -17.26 -1.37
N ARG A 64 4.61 -17.45 -1.33
CA ARG A 64 3.92 -18.29 -2.33
C ARG A 64 4.05 -17.76 -3.76
N ALA A 65 4.01 -16.44 -3.94
CA ALA A 65 4.22 -15.83 -5.25
C ALA A 65 5.65 -16.08 -5.77
N LEU A 66 6.67 -15.95 -4.91
CA LEU A 66 8.06 -16.25 -5.23
C LEU A 66 8.28 -17.74 -5.57
N GLU A 67 7.72 -18.65 -4.76
CA GLU A 67 7.80 -20.09 -5.02
C GLU A 67 7.15 -20.49 -6.35
N ARG A 68 6.05 -19.81 -6.72
CA ARG A 68 5.40 -20.04 -8.01
C ARG A 68 6.27 -19.53 -9.15
N LEU A 69 6.81 -18.32 -9.03
CA LEU A 69 7.71 -17.74 -10.02
C LEU A 69 8.92 -18.66 -10.30
N GLY A 70 9.59 -19.15 -9.26
CA GLY A 70 10.74 -20.06 -9.43
C GLY A 70 10.41 -21.48 -9.93
N ARG A 71 9.12 -21.82 -10.10
CA ARG A 71 8.68 -23.06 -10.76
C ARG A 71 8.30 -22.85 -12.24
N ASP A 72 8.02 -21.61 -12.61
CA ASP A 72 7.62 -21.21 -13.97
C ASP A 72 8.84 -20.75 -14.81
N GLU A 73 10.01 -20.61 -14.18
CA GLU A 73 11.35 -20.41 -14.80
C GLU A 73 12.02 -21.74 -15.19
#